data_AF-A0AAV4CVK7-F1
#
_entry.id   AF-A0AAV4CVK7-F1
#
_cell.length_a   1.000
_cell.length_b   1.000
_cell.length_c   1.000
_cell.angle_alpha   90.00
_cell.angle_beta   90.00
_cell.angle_gamma   90.00
#
_symmetry.space_group_name_H-M   'P 1'
#
loop_
_entity.id
_entity.type
_entity.pdbx_description
1 polymer ?
#
loop_
_entity_poly.entity_id
_entity_poly.type
_entity_poly.pdbx_seq_one_letter_code
_entity_poly.pdbx_strand_id
1 'polypeptide(L)'
;MSLRKPLDPHFAPINQHCNPCRVQYGLVGKMETFVDDTRAILNAVNVDLNHITGATIDFDHENDISIISDVIKRTSRYLRRSNPSCLSQNDVLKTIWLTFQTRGFISTAYPFPSELLVKDSNSTLEIFEALAKSASRSSFTSNDQRRRQREEAMLLAFGSVPASVLEQLASAFNKDCELFDYSCNITDRFLKNL
;
A
#
# COMPACT_ATOMS: atom_id res chain seq x y z
N MET A 1 14.75 -24.91 -28.42
CA MET A 1 13.84 -23.75 -28.48
C MET A 1 13.23 -23.60 -27.10
N SER A 2 13.76 -22.70 -26.26
CA SER A 2 13.31 -22.56 -24.86
C SER A 2 11.97 -21.81 -24.84
N LEU A 3 10.91 -22.46 -24.36
CA LEU A 3 9.60 -21.84 -24.18
C LEU A 3 9.72 -20.74 -23.13
N ARG A 4 9.54 -19.47 -23.55
CA ARG A 4 9.47 -18.36 -22.61
C ARG A 4 8.26 -18.57 -21.69
N LYS A 5 8.50 -18.51 -20.38
CA LYS A 5 7.44 -18.55 -19.38
C LYS A 5 6.47 -17.38 -19.65
N PRO A 6 5.14 -17.60 -19.62
CA PRO A 6 4.19 -16.52 -19.80
C PRO A 6 4.40 -15.45 -18.73
N LEU A 7 4.30 -14.18 -19.15
CA LEU A 7 4.39 -13.05 -18.23
C LEU A 7 3.23 -13.14 -17.24
N ASP A 8 3.55 -13.02 -15.95
CA ASP A 8 2.53 -12.95 -14.92
C ASP A 8 1.72 -11.66 -15.11
N PRO A 9 0.38 -11.74 -15.27
CA PRO A 9 -0.45 -10.59 -15.56
C PRO A 9 -0.38 -9.49 -14.49
N HIS A 10 -0.01 -9.82 -13.24
CA HIS A 10 0.16 -8.84 -12.18
C HIS A 10 1.38 -7.92 -12.39
N PHE A 11 2.32 -8.33 -13.24
CA PHE A 11 3.52 -7.57 -13.59
C PHE A 11 3.48 -7.06 -15.04
N ALA A 12 2.38 -7.28 -15.75
CA ALA A 12 2.25 -6.80 -17.11
C ALA A 12 1.94 -5.28 -17.13
N PRO A 13 2.60 -4.52 -18.04
CA PRO A 13 2.32 -3.11 -18.25
C PRO A 13 0.84 -2.83 -18.51
N ILE A 14 0.32 -1.70 -18.02
CA ILE A 14 -1.11 -1.37 -18.08
C ILE A 14 -1.58 -1.14 -19.52
N ASN A 15 -0.70 -0.69 -20.43
CA ASN A 15 -1.03 -0.59 -21.85
C ASN A 15 -1.42 -1.93 -22.49
N GLN A 16 -1.02 -3.06 -21.91
CA GLN A 16 -1.37 -4.40 -22.40
C GLN A 16 -2.78 -4.80 -21.94
N HIS A 17 -3.26 -4.23 -20.83
CA HIS A 17 -4.58 -4.49 -20.27
C HIS A 17 -5.64 -3.55 -20.83
N CYS A 18 -5.34 -2.25 -20.91
CA CYS A 18 -6.32 -1.22 -21.28
C CYS A 18 -6.37 -0.92 -22.78
N ASN A 19 -5.28 -1.21 -23.52
CA ASN A 19 -5.17 -0.92 -24.96
C ASN A 19 -5.63 0.52 -25.34
N PRO A 20 -4.96 1.56 -24.79
CA PRO A 20 -5.35 2.96 -24.98
C PRO A 20 -5.27 3.44 -26.43
N CYS A 21 -4.60 2.69 -27.31
CA CYS A 21 -4.55 3.01 -28.73
C CYS A 21 -5.81 2.58 -29.50
N ARG A 22 -6.63 1.67 -28.96
CA ARG A 22 -7.87 1.20 -29.61
C ARG A 22 -9.13 1.74 -28.95
N VAL A 23 -9.07 2.03 -27.65
CA VAL A 23 -10.20 2.58 -26.90
C VAL A 23 -10.04 4.09 -26.82
N GLN A 24 -11.03 4.83 -27.30
CA GLN A 24 -11.05 6.28 -27.20
C GLN A 24 -11.56 6.69 -25.81
N TYR A 25 -10.65 6.77 -24.85
CA TYR A 25 -10.97 7.23 -23.50
C TYR A 25 -11.28 8.73 -23.51
N GLY A 26 -12.44 9.12 -22.97
CA GLY A 26 -12.78 10.53 -22.75
C GLY A 26 -12.09 11.15 -21.53
N LEU A 27 -11.65 10.32 -20.59
CA LEU A 27 -10.93 10.72 -19.38
C LEU A 27 -10.00 9.58 -18.96
N VAL A 28 -8.78 9.94 -18.53
CA VAL A 28 -7.83 9.04 -17.87
C VAL A 28 -7.52 9.64 -16.51
N GLY A 29 -8.01 9.00 -15.44
CA GLY A 29 -7.76 9.43 -14.07
C GLY A 29 -6.47 8.82 -13.52
N LYS A 30 -5.77 9.57 -12.65
CA LYS A 30 -4.59 9.11 -11.91
C LYS A 30 -4.99 8.84 -10.46
N MET A 31 -4.53 7.72 -9.90
CA MET A 31 -4.86 7.38 -8.50
C MET A 31 -4.26 8.38 -7.51
N GLU A 32 -3.15 9.01 -7.89
CA GLU A 32 -2.43 10.02 -7.12
C GLU A 32 -3.24 11.31 -6.95
N THR A 33 -4.06 11.67 -7.94
CA THR A 33 -4.90 12.88 -7.94
C THR A 33 -6.38 12.58 -7.79
N PHE A 34 -6.76 11.30 -7.63
CA PHE A 34 -8.16 10.86 -7.66
C PHE A 34 -9.09 11.66 -6.75
N VAL A 35 -8.66 11.96 -5.52
CA VAL A 35 -9.49 12.69 -4.55
C VAL A 35 -9.70 14.14 -5.00
N ASP A 36 -8.64 14.80 -5.46
CA ASP A 36 -8.70 16.20 -5.90
C ASP A 36 -9.48 16.33 -7.21
N ASP A 37 -9.27 15.40 -8.14
CA ASP A 37 -10.03 15.30 -9.39
C ASP A 37 -11.52 15.05 -9.10
N THR A 38 -11.84 14.15 -8.17
CA THR A 38 -13.23 13.87 -7.77
C THR A 38 -13.89 15.11 -7.16
N ARG A 39 -13.19 15.83 -6.28
CA ARG A 39 -13.69 17.09 -5.71
C ARG A 39 -13.94 18.12 -6.80
N ALA A 40 -13.00 18.28 -7.74
CA ALA A 40 -13.15 19.23 -8.85
C ALA A 40 -14.35 18.90 -9.74
N ILE A 41 -14.56 17.63 -10.08
CA ILE A 41 -15.71 17.16 -10.88
C ILE A 41 -17.03 17.42 -10.15
N LEU A 42 -17.11 17.10 -8.85
CA LEU A 42 -18.33 17.29 -8.06
C LEU A 42 -18.66 18.77 -7.88
N ASN A 43 -17.65 19.60 -7.62
CA ASN A 43 -17.82 21.05 -7.55
C ASN A 43 -18.33 21.62 -8.88
N ALA A 44 -17.86 21.10 -10.03
CA ALA A 44 -18.31 21.54 -11.35
C ALA A 44 -19.80 21.24 -11.63
N VAL A 45 -20.39 20.28 -10.90
CA VAL A 45 -21.83 19.95 -10.98
C VAL A 45 -22.62 20.43 -9.75
N ASN A 46 -22.07 21.38 -8.98
CA ASN A 46 -22.67 21.96 -7.76
C ASN A 46 -23.00 20.92 -6.68
N VAL A 47 -22.18 19.86 -6.57
CA VAL A 47 -22.26 18.89 -5.49
C VAL A 47 -21.16 19.17 -4.48
N ASP A 48 -21.54 19.60 -3.28
CA ASP A 48 -20.62 19.75 -2.16
C ASP A 48 -20.47 18.39 -1.42
N LEU A 49 -19.28 17.81 -1.50
CA LEU A 49 -18.94 16.57 -0.79
C LEU A 49 -19.17 16.69 0.72
N ASN A 50 -18.93 17.85 1.32
CA ASN A 50 -19.11 18.05 2.76
C ASN A 50 -20.59 17.92 3.17
N HIS A 51 -21.51 18.26 2.26
CA HIS A 51 -22.94 18.09 2.45
C HIS A 51 -23.39 16.61 2.38
N ILE A 52 -22.65 15.77 1.64
CA ILE A 52 -22.96 14.34 1.47
C ILE A 52 -22.32 13.49 2.57
N THR A 53 -21.05 13.74 2.87
CA THR A 53 -20.27 12.88 3.77
C THR A 53 -20.38 13.29 5.24
N GLY A 54 -20.88 14.49 5.52
CA GLY A 54 -20.80 15.12 6.84
C GLY A 54 -19.36 15.52 7.18
N ALA A 55 -19.19 16.62 7.91
CA ALA A 55 -17.88 17.18 8.25
C ALA A 55 -17.10 16.39 9.33
N THR A 56 -17.66 15.30 9.88
CA THR A 56 -17.28 14.76 11.20
C THR A 56 -16.92 13.28 11.25
N ILE A 57 -16.95 12.54 10.14
CA ILE A 57 -16.53 11.13 10.14
C ILE A 57 -15.09 11.05 9.65
N ASP A 58 -14.17 10.65 10.53
CA ASP A 58 -12.80 10.31 10.17
C ASP A 58 -12.79 8.97 9.42
N PHE A 59 -13.19 9.03 8.14
CA PHE A 59 -13.23 7.87 7.26
C PHE A 59 -11.87 7.20 7.14
N ASP A 60 -10.78 7.97 7.23
CA ASP A 60 -9.43 7.44 7.12
C ASP A 60 -9.12 6.52 8.32
N HIS A 61 -9.41 6.96 9.54
CA HIS A 61 -9.18 6.13 10.73
C HIS A 61 -10.10 4.90 10.80
N GLU A 62 -11.38 5.03 10.47
CA GLU A 62 -12.30 3.88 10.45
C GLU A 62 -11.92 2.86 9.36
N ASN A 63 -11.49 3.35 8.19
CA ASN A 63 -10.98 2.51 7.12
C ASN A 63 -9.68 1.80 7.53
N ASP A 64 -8.75 2.48 8.20
CA ASP A 64 -7.51 1.89 8.72
C ASP A 64 -7.81 0.72 9.68
N ILE A 65 -8.71 0.91 10.64
CA ILE A 65 -9.09 -0.11 11.62
C ILE A 65 -9.79 -1.30 10.96
N SER A 66 -10.63 -1.05 9.96
CA SER A 66 -11.26 -2.08 9.14
C SER A 66 -10.20 -2.90 8.38
N ILE A 67 -9.25 -2.23 7.71
CA ILE A 67 -8.17 -2.88 6.96
C ILE A 67 -7.27 -3.70 7.91
N ILE A 68 -6.91 -3.18 9.08
CA ILE A 68 -6.13 -3.91 10.09
C ILE A 68 -6.83 -5.24 10.43
N SER A 69 -8.13 -5.17 10.72
CA SER A 69 -8.93 -6.35 11.06
C SER A 69 -8.97 -7.35 9.90
N ASP A 70 -9.15 -6.87 8.67
CA ASP A 70 -9.24 -7.69 7.47
C ASP A 70 -7.92 -8.39 7.13
N VAL A 71 -6.79 -7.68 7.21
CA VAL A 71 -5.46 -8.26 6.98
C VAL A 71 -5.18 -9.36 7.99
N ILE A 72 -5.44 -9.12 9.28
CA ILE A 72 -5.24 -10.12 10.34
C ILE A 72 -6.12 -11.35 10.10
N LYS A 73 -7.41 -11.16 9.82
CA LYS A 73 -8.36 -12.25 9.58
C LYS A 73 -7.99 -13.07 8.34
N ARG A 74 -7.63 -12.43 7.24
CA ARG A 74 -7.26 -13.10 5.98
C ARG A 74 -5.97 -13.90 6.16
N THR A 75 -4.95 -13.32 6.77
CA THR A 75 -3.67 -13.99 6.99
C THR A 75 -3.81 -15.14 7.99
N SER A 76 -4.55 -14.96 9.08
CA SER A 76 -4.85 -16.06 10.02
C SER A 76 -5.55 -17.24 9.32
N ARG A 77 -6.55 -16.94 8.48
CA ARG A 77 -7.26 -17.96 7.71
C ARG A 77 -6.35 -18.69 6.73
N TYR A 78 -5.39 -17.97 6.12
CA TYR A 78 -4.38 -18.56 5.25
C TYR A 78 -3.42 -19.46 6.04
N LEU A 79 -2.87 -19.00 7.16
CA LEU A 79 -1.94 -19.80 7.99
C LEU A 79 -2.58 -21.10 8.47
N ARG A 80 -3.84 -21.04 8.92
CA ARG A 80 -4.59 -22.24 9.35
C ARG A 80 -4.82 -23.25 8.22
N ARG A 81 -4.89 -22.80 6.96
CA ARG A 81 -5.17 -23.66 5.80
C ARG A 81 -3.91 -24.18 5.13
N SER A 82 -2.91 -23.33 4.98
CA SER A 82 -1.73 -23.61 4.17
C SER A 82 -0.56 -24.16 4.97
N ASN A 83 -0.54 -23.95 6.29
CA ASN A 83 0.52 -24.36 7.23
C ASN A 83 1.94 -24.29 6.59
N PRO A 84 2.37 -23.09 6.15
CA PRO A 84 3.60 -22.95 5.39
C PRO A 84 4.81 -23.39 6.22
N SER A 85 5.64 -24.29 5.67
CA SER A 85 6.80 -24.84 6.37
C SER A 85 7.96 -23.85 6.56
N CYS A 86 7.93 -22.71 5.86
CA CYS A 86 9.02 -21.74 5.82
C CYS A 86 8.84 -20.53 6.75
N LEU A 87 7.70 -20.39 7.44
CA LEU A 87 7.40 -19.22 8.27
C LEU A 87 6.71 -19.61 9.56
N SER A 88 7.23 -19.12 10.69
CA SER A 88 6.52 -19.24 11.97
C SER A 88 5.38 -18.22 12.06
N GLN A 89 4.42 -18.46 12.96
CA GLN A 89 3.38 -17.47 13.25
C GLN A 89 3.97 -16.12 13.69
N ASN A 90 5.07 -16.12 14.45
CA ASN A 90 5.73 -14.91 14.91
C ASN A 90 6.31 -14.10 13.73
N ASP A 91 6.94 -14.77 12.76
CA ASP A 91 7.48 -14.10 11.56
C ASP A 91 6.36 -13.42 10.76
N VAL A 92 5.20 -14.07 10.70
CA VAL A 92 4.02 -13.51 10.03
C VAL A 92 3.48 -12.31 10.78
N LEU A 93 3.36 -12.36 12.10
CA LEU A 93 2.90 -11.22 12.90
C LEU A 93 3.86 -10.02 12.80
N LYS A 94 5.17 -10.26 12.80
CA LYS A 94 6.18 -9.22 12.55
C LYS A 94 6.00 -8.59 11.17
N THR A 95 5.78 -9.42 10.14
CA THR A 95 5.55 -8.94 8.77
C THR A 95 4.26 -8.13 8.67
N ILE A 96 3.17 -8.54 9.33
CA ILE A 96 1.92 -7.78 9.37
C ILE A 96 2.15 -6.43 10.08
N TRP A 97 2.86 -6.42 11.21
CA TRP A 97 3.18 -5.18 11.92
C TRP A 97 3.96 -4.19 11.05
N LEU A 98 5.01 -4.69 10.40
CA LEU A 98 5.79 -3.89 9.44
C LEU A 98 4.91 -3.38 8.30
N THR A 99 3.99 -4.21 7.78
CA THR A 99 3.04 -3.79 6.75
C THR A 99 2.17 -2.62 7.23
N PHE A 100 1.69 -2.65 8.48
CA PHE A 100 0.93 -1.53 9.05
C PHE A 100 1.78 -0.28 9.22
N GLN A 101 3.07 -0.42 9.53
CA GLN A 101 4.00 0.70 9.58
C GLN A 101 4.27 1.29 8.19
N THR A 102 4.58 0.47 7.19
CA THR A 102 4.80 0.91 5.81
C THR A 102 3.57 1.58 5.21
N ARG A 103 2.36 1.14 5.58
CA ARG A 103 1.10 1.76 5.14
C ARG A 103 0.75 3.05 5.90
N GLY A 104 1.52 3.41 6.93
CA GLY A 104 1.26 4.60 7.75
C GLY A 104 0.04 4.45 8.66
N PHE A 105 -0.35 3.21 9.01
CA PHE A 105 -1.40 2.94 9.99
C PHE A 105 -0.87 2.97 11.41
N ILE A 106 0.37 2.49 11.60
CA ILE A 106 1.09 2.46 12.88
C ILE A 106 2.40 3.23 12.70
N SER A 107 2.79 4.02 13.69
CA SER A 107 4.07 4.75 13.66
C SER A 107 5.25 3.78 13.84
N THR A 108 6.35 4.05 13.13
CA THR A 108 7.62 3.32 13.31
C THR A 108 8.18 3.44 14.73
N ALA A 109 7.73 4.44 15.51
CA ALA A 109 8.08 4.59 16.92
C ALA A 109 7.47 3.49 17.83
N TYR A 110 6.43 2.79 17.37
CA TYR A 110 5.87 1.64 18.10
C TYR A 110 6.58 0.35 17.66
N PRO A 111 7.47 -0.23 18.49
CA PRO A 111 8.12 -1.47 18.15
C PRO A 111 7.13 -2.64 18.10
N PHE A 112 7.51 -3.71 17.40
CA PHE A 112 6.74 -4.94 17.42
C PHE A 112 6.60 -5.46 18.87
N PRO A 113 5.38 -5.72 19.38
CA PRO A 113 5.15 -6.03 20.79
C PRO A 113 5.46 -7.50 21.13
N SER A 114 6.71 -7.92 20.90
CA SER A 114 7.16 -9.31 21.09
C SER A 114 6.87 -9.83 22.49
N GLU A 115 7.14 -9.03 23.53
CA GLU A 115 6.99 -9.39 24.94
C GLU A 115 5.54 -9.74 25.33
N LEU A 116 4.57 -9.06 24.71
CA LEU A 116 3.14 -9.23 24.99
C LEU A 116 2.54 -10.43 24.24
N LEU A 117 3.20 -10.89 23.17
CA LEU A 117 2.71 -11.96 22.29
C LEU A 117 3.23 -13.36 22.69
N VAL A 118 4.11 -13.47 23.70
CA VAL A 118 4.81 -14.72 24.05
C VAL A 118 3.97 -15.70 24.90
N LYS A 119 2.77 -15.33 25.36
CA LYS A 119 2.13 -16.07 26.48
C LYS A 119 0.98 -17.03 26.16
N ASP A 120 0.33 -16.99 24.99
CA ASP A 120 -0.81 -17.89 24.73
C ASP A 120 -1.17 -17.99 23.24
N SER A 121 -0.93 -19.15 22.61
CA SER A 121 -1.14 -19.37 21.16
C SER A 121 -2.60 -19.23 20.71
N ASN A 122 -3.57 -19.46 21.61
CA ASN A 122 -4.99 -19.34 21.27
C ASN A 122 -5.44 -17.87 21.25
N SER A 123 -4.92 -17.05 22.17
CA SER A 123 -5.29 -15.64 22.32
C SER A 123 -4.35 -14.67 21.57
N THR A 124 -3.21 -15.16 21.04
CA THR A 124 -2.16 -14.33 20.42
C THR A 124 -2.70 -13.42 19.31
N LEU A 125 -3.62 -13.90 18.47
CA LEU A 125 -4.15 -13.10 17.35
C LEU A 125 -5.12 -12.00 17.81
N GLU A 126 -5.95 -12.28 18.81
CA GLU A 126 -6.88 -11.30 19.37
C GLU A 126 -6.12 -10.21 20.11
N ILE A 127 -5.12 -10.59 20.90
CA ILE A 127 -4.20 -9.67 21.56
C ILE A 127 -3.46 -8.83 20.51
N PHE A 128 -2.93 -9.46 19.45
CA PHE A 128 -2.26 -8.76 18.36
C PHE A 128 -3.17 -7.74 17.67
N GLU A 129 -4.41 -8.11 17.35
CA GLU A 129 -5.38 -7.21 16.73
C GLU A 129 -5.71 -6.03 17.65
N ALA A 130 -5.92 -6.28 18.94
CA ALA A 130 -6.16 -5.22 19.92
C ALA A 130 -4.97 -4.26 20.04
N LEU A 131 -3.74 -4.80 20.08
CA LEU A 131 -2.51 -4.00 20.12
C LEU A 131 -2.32 -3.18 18.84
N ALA A 132 -2.55 -3.76 17.66
CA ALA A 132 -2.44 -3.06 16.39
C ALA A 132 -3.46 -1.91 16.27
N LYS A 133 -4.72 -2.14 16.68
CA LYS A 133 -5.76 -1.09 16.70
C LYS A 133 -5.42 0.02 17.70
N SER A 134 -4.94 -0.34 18.88
CA SER A 134 -4.52 0.62 19.91
C SER A 134 -3.35 1.50 19.43
N ALA A 135 -2.33 0.87 18.85
CA ALA A 135 -1.20 1.57 18.28
C ALA A 135 -1.64 2.49 17.14
N SER A 136 -2.51 2.03 16.24
CA SER A 136 -2.98 2.83 15.11
C SER A 136 -3.70 4.11 15.53
N ARG A 137 -4.57 4.04 16.55
CA ARG A 137 -5.26 5.20 17.11
C ARG A 137 -4.32 6.24 17.74
N SER A 138 -3.17 5.78 18.24
CA SER A 138 -2.22 6.62 18.98
C SER A 138 -0.98 7.00 18.16
N SER A 139 -0.91 6.62 16.88
CA SER A 139 0.33 6.70 16.09
C SER A 139 0.61 8.07 15.51
N PHE A 140 -0.42 8.80 15.10
CA PHE A 140 -0.24 10.04 14.37
C PHE A 140 -1.24 11.09 14.82
N THR A 141 -0.76 12.32 14.93
CA THR A 141 -1.60 13.49 15.22
C THR A 141 -1.89 14.31 13.97
N SER A 142 -1.30 13.94 12.82
CA SER A 142 -1.50 14.61 11.53
C SER A 142 -1.26 13.68 10.33
N ASN A 143 -1.93 13.97 9.22
CA ASN A 143 -1.75 13.26 7.96
C ASN A 143 -0.36 13.48 7.33
N ASP A 144 0.31 14.58 7.65
CA ASP A 144 1.67 14.85 7.17
C ASP A 144 2.70 13.87 7.73
N GLN A 145 2.59 13.50 9.01
CA GLN A 145 3.47 12.48 9.60
C GLN A 145 3.30 11.13 8.91
N ARG A 146 2.04 10.74 8.65
CA ARG A 146 1.71 9.51 7.91
C ARG A 146 2.28 9.52 6.50
N ARG A 147 2.16 10.66 5.79
CA ARG A 147 2.74 10.83 4.45
C ARG A 147 4.25 10.65 4.47
N ARG A 148 4.97 11.35 5.35
CA ARG A 148 6.43 11.24 5.45
C ARG A 148 6.90 9.82 5.75
N GLN A 149 6.24 9.12 6.68
CA GLN A 149 6.61 7.74 6.99
C GLN A 149 6.41 6.80 5.79
N ARG A 150 5.32 6.99 5.02
CA ARG A 150 5.09 6.20 3.78
C ARG A 150 6.14 6.49 2.72
N GLU A 151 6.50 7.76 2.55
CA GLU A 151 7.56 8.19 1.63
C GLU A 151 8.91 7.59 2.02
N GLU A 152 9.29 7.67 3.30
CA GLU A 152 10.53 7.09 3.82
C GLU A 152 10.55 5.56 3.64
N ALA A 153 9.45 4.88 3.98
CA ALA A 153 9.35 3.44 3.81
C ALA A 153 9.48 3.02 2.34
N MET A 154 8.92 3.81 1.41
CA MET A 154 9.07 3.59 -0.03
C MET A 154 10.52 3.79 -0.47
N LEU A 155 11.18 4.86 -0.04
CA LEU A 155 12.59 5.12 -0.38
C LEU A 155 13.51 4.01 0.14
N LEU A 156 13.34 3.56 1.38
CA LEU A 156 14.12 2.46 1.94
C LEU A 156 13.88 1.15 1.19
N ALA A 157 12.63 0.84 0.85
CA ALA A 157 12.30 -0.38 0.12
C ALA A 157 12.93 -0.38 -1.28
N PHE A 158 12.77 0.68 -2.06
CA PHE A 158 13.35 0.77 -3.40
C PHE A 158 14.87 0.97 -3.39
N GLY A 159 15.42 1.64 -2.38
CA GLY A 159 16.86 1.80 -2.19
C GLY A 159 17.59 0.49 -1.92
N SER A 160 16.90 -0.53 -1.41
CA SER A 160 17.45 -1.88 -1.25
C SER A 160 17.56 -2.68 -2.55
N VAL A 161 16.96 -2.19 -3.65
CA VAL A 161 16.94 -2.87 -4.94
C VAL A 161 18.16 -2.43 -5.77
N PRO A 162 18.90 -3.36 -6.41
CA PRO A 162 20.03 -2.98 -7.25
C PRO A 162 19.61 -2.05 -8.39
N ALA A 163 20.41 -1.02 -8.66
CA ALA A 163 20.13 -0.02 -9.71
C ALA A 163 19.84 -0.67 -11.08
N SER A 164 20.60 -1.71 -11.45
CA SER A 164 20.40 -2.44 -12.72
C SER A 164 19.03 -3.11 -12.84
N VAL A 165 18.40 -3.48 -11.72
CA VAL A 165 17.04 -4.04 -11.71
C VAL A 165 16.02 -2.92 -11.86
N LEU A 166 16.22 -1.79 -11.18
CA LEU A 166 15.36 -0.62 -11.34
C LEU A 166 15.40 -0.08 -12.78
N GLU A 167 16.56 -0.09 -13.44
CA GLU A 167 16.71 0.33 -14.84
C GLU A 167 15.93 -0.60 -15.78
N GLN A 168 15.98 -1.91 -15.55
CA GLN A 168 15.19 -2.88 -16.29
C GLN A 168 13.69 -2.68 -16.07
N LEU A 169 13.28 -2.36 -14.83
CA LEU A 169 11.89 -2.04 -14.52
C LEU A 169 11.44 -0.77 -15.27
N ALA A 170 12.25 0.30 -15.25
CA ALA A 170 11.97 1.53 -15.98
C ALA A 170 11.79 1.26 -17.48
N SER A 171 12.68 0.45 -18.06
CA SER A 171 12.60 0.04 -19.47
C SER A 171 11.32 -0.76 -19.76
N ALA A 172 10.94 -1.70 -18.88
CA ALA A 172 9.74 -2.52 -19.05
C ALA A 172 8.44 -1.70 -19.04
N PHE A 173 8.40 -0.59 -18.28
CA PHE A 173 7.23 0.28 -18.14
C PHE A 173 7.33 1.59 -18.94
N ASN A 174 8.39 1.80 -19.74
CA ASN A 174 8.62 3.07 -20.44
C ASN A 174 7.44 3.52 -21.30
N LYS A 175 6.80 2.59 -22.00
CA LYS A 175 5.63 2.89 -22.83
C LYS A 175 4.42 3.36 -21.99
N ASP A 176 4.23 2.82 -20.79
CA ASP A 176 3.19 3.33 -19.89
C ASP A 176 3.53 4.71 -19.37
N CYS A 177 4.80 4.96 -19.04
CA CYS A 177 5.26 6.29 -18.66
C CYS A 177 4.95 7.34 -19.73
N GLU A 178 5.24 7.03 -21.00
CA GLU A 178 4.93 7.92 -22.13
C GLU A 178 3.42 8.09 -22.33
N LEU A 179 2.65 7.00 -22.28
CA LEU A 179 1.20 7.03 -22.54
C LEU A 179 0.41 7.77 -21.45
N PHE A 180 0.86 7.70 -20.21
CA PHE A 180 0.14 8.23 -19.04
C PHE A 180 0.85 9.41 -18.37
N ASP A 181 1.88 9.95 -19.02
CA ASP A 181 2.61 11.13 -18.57
C ASP A 181 3.18 10.93 -17.15
N TYR A 182 3.96 9.85 -16.98
CA TYR A 182 4.76 9.60 -15.79
C TYR A 182 6.25 9.73 -16.12
N SER A 183 7.04 10.25 -15.17
CA SER A 183 8.50 10.19 -15.26
C SER A 183 8.99 8.76 -15.02
N CYS A 184 9.66 8.17 -16.02
CA CYS A 184 10.32 6.87 -15.90
C CYS A 184 11.77 6.97 -15.39
N ASN A 185 12.25 8.17 -15.03
CA ASN A 185 13.58 8.33 -14.45
C ASN A 185 13.60 7.85 -13.00
N ILE A 186 14.10 6.63 -12.79
CA ILE A 186 14.25 6.00 -11.48
C ILE A 186 15.21 6.77 -10.56
N THR A 187 16.21 7.43 -11.12
CA THR A 187 17.19 8.20 -10.35
C THR A 187 16.53 9.43 -9.75
N ASP A 188 15.68 10.10 -10.53
CA ASP A 188 14.89 11.24 -10.05
C ASP A 188 13.86 10.83 -8.99
N ARG A 189 13.28 9.64 -9.11
CA ARG A 189 12.22 9.16 -8.21
C ARG A 189 12.71 8.56 -6.90
N PHE A 190 13.86 7.87 -6.91
CA PHE A 190 14.30 7.09 -5.75
C PHE A 190 15.72 7.42 -5.29
N LEU A 191 16.62 7.81 -6.19
CA LEU A 191 18.06 7.94 -5.88
C LEU A 191 18.50 9.37 -5.53
N LYS A 192 17.68 10.39 -5.82
CA LYS A 192 17.99 11.79 -5.45
C LYS A 192 17.86 12.08 -3.95
N ASN A 193 17.18 11.23 -3.19
CA ASN A 193 16.82 11.45 -1.79
C ASN A 193 17.37 10.35 -0.85
N LEU A 194 18.29 9.52 -1.33
CA LEU A 194 19.08 8.57 -0.53
C LEU A 194 20.49 9.12 -0.35
#